data_AF-A0A963W751-F1
#
_entry.id   AF-A0A963W751-F1
#
_cell.length_a   1.000
_cell.length_b   1.000
_cell.length_c   1.000
_cell.angle_alpha   90.00
_cell.angle_beta   90.00
_cell.angle_gamma   90.00
#
_symmetry.space_group_name_H-M   'P 1'
#
loop_
_entity.id
_entity.type
_entity.pdbx_description
1 polymer ?
#
loop_
_entity_poly.entity_id
_entity_poly.type
_entity_poly.pdbx_seq_one_letter_code
_entity_poly.pdbx_strand_id
1 'polypeptide(L)'
;MLEAAQDWFLSLGRDYGVNPLIFGTIYVGAIPFFFASIAWLVRRARAGRSTLLPTLCAGFCFVSAYLYLAIAGRNIPVWVWIFLAALILYGAIGQIRSTRAKIRAGDTGED
;
A
#
# COMPACT_ATOMS: atom_id res chain seq x y z
N MET A 1 -14.30 -14.46 20.37
CA MET A 1 -13.65 -14.13 19.07
C MET A 1 -13.06 -12.72 19.09
N LEU A 2 -13.81 -11.70 19.54
CA LEU A 2 -13.30 -10.32 19.67
C LEU A 2 -12.19 -10.18 20.73
N GLU A 3 -12.35 -10.83 21.88
CA GLU A 3 -11.35 -10.81 22.97
C GLU A 3 -10.02 -11.45 22.56
N ALA A 4 -10.04 -12.58 21.85
CA ALA A 4 -8.83 -13.21 21.33
C ALA A 4 -8.09 -12.33 20.30
N ALA A 5 -8.83 -11.55 19.50
CA ALA A 5 -8.24 -10.57 18.59
C ALA A 5 -7.62 -9.38 19.34
N GLN A 6 -8.26 -8.91 20.42
CA GLN A 6 -7.68 -7.88 21.29
C GLN A 6 -6.44 -8.36 22.03
N ASP A 7 -6.45 -9.57 22.59
CA ASP A 7 -5.29 -10.14 23.27
C ASP A 7 -4.12 -10.34 22.31
N TRP A 8 -4.37 -10.83 21.09
CA TRP A 8 -3.36 -10.92 20.05
C TRP A 8 -2.80 -9.55 19.65
N PHE A 9 -3.67 -8.54 19.54
CA PHE A 9 -3.30 -7.17 19.21
C PHE A 9 -2.49 -6.48 20.33
N LEU A 10 -2.81 -6.74 21.59
CA LEU A 10 -2.06 -6.27 22.74
C LEU A 10 -0.74 -7.04 22.93
N SER A 11 -0.71 -8.34 22.58
CA SER A 11 0.52 -9.14 22.48
C SER A 11 1.47 -8.56 21.44
N LEU A 12 0.99 -8.19 20.25
CA LEU A 12 1.81 -7.56 19.22
C LEU A 12 2.53 -6.30 19.71
N GLY A 13 1.84 -5.44 20.48
CA GLY A 13 2.48 -4.26 21.07
C GLY A 13 3.54 -4.59 22.13
N ARG A 14 3.33 -5.69 22.87
CA ARG A 14 4.25 -6.16 23.92
C ARG A 14 5.47 -6.87 23.33
N ASP A 15 5.28 -7.67 22.29
CA ASP A 15 6.29 -8.53 21.67
C ASP A 15 7.13 -7.77 20.62
N TYR A 16 6.50 -6.88 19.85
CA TYR A 16 7.18 -6.10 18.81
C TYR A 16 7.48 -4.66 19.23
N GLY A 17 7.00 -4.19 20.39
CA GLY A 17 7.24 -2.82 20.88
C GLY A 17 6.45 -1.73 20.16
N VAL A 18 5.42 -2.12 19.40
CA VAL A 18 4.56 -1.19 18.65
C VAL A 18 3.45 -0.63 19.52
N ASN A 19 3.09 0.65 19.35
CA ASN A 19 1.96 1.22 20.07
C ASN A 19 0.65 0.71 19.43
N PRO A 20 -0.16 -0.10 20.14
CA PRO A 20 -1.38 -0.68 19.59
C PRO A 20 -2.37 0.39 19.12
N LEU A 21 -2.42 1.53 19.81
CA LEU A 21 -3.32 2.63 19.49
C LEU A 21 -2.96 3.27 18.14
N ILE A 22 -1.67 3.46 17.88
CA ILE A 22 -1.18 4.03 16.61
C ILE A 22 -1.41 3.04 15.47
N PHE A 23 -1.07 1.76 15.67
CA PHE A 23 -1.31 0.72 14.68
C PHE A 23 -2.81 0.60 14.35
N GLY A 24 -3.67 0.61 15.37
CA GLY A 24 -5.13 0.55 15.20
C GLY A 24 -5.69 1.77 14.49
N THR A 25 -5.19 2.97 14.81
CA THR A 25 -5.62 4.22 14.16
C THR A 25 -5.21 4.25 12.68
N ILE A 26 -3.99 3.83 12.36
CA ILE A 26 -3.51 3.73 10.98
C ILE A 26 -4.32 2.67 10.22
N TYR A 27 -4.54 1.50 10.82
CA TYR A 27 -5.30 0.42 10.19
C TYR A 27 -6.76 0.82 9.93
N VAL A 28 -7.46 1.31 10.95
CA VAL A 28 -8.86 1.74 10.83
C VAL A 28 -9.00 2.98 9.93
N GLY A 29 -8.07 3.93 10.01
CA GLY A 29 -8.05 5.11 9.15
C GLY A 29 -7.75 4.79 7.69
N ALA A 30 -6.96 3.74 7.42
CA ALA A 30 -6.65 3.30 6.06
C ALA A 30 -7.83 2.58 5.38
N ILE A 31 -8.75 1.95 6.13
CA ILE A 31 -9.91 1.24 5.57
C ILE A 31 -10.79 2.13 4.68
N PRO A 32 -11.32 3.29 5.13
CA PRO A 32 -12.16 4.13 4.28
C PRO A 32 -11.39 4.64 3.05
N PHE A 33 -10.10 4.95 3.22
CA PHE A 33 -9.23 5.38 2.14
C PHE A 33 -8.96 4.27 1.11
N PHE A 34 -8.79 3.03 1.58
CA PHE A 34 -8.63 1.86 0.73
C PHE A 34 -9.88 1.61 -0.12
N PHE A 35 -11.06 1.59 0.51
CA PHE A 35 -12.32 1.42 -0.23
C PHE A 35 -12.58 2.56 -1.23
N ALA A 36 -12.29 3.80 -0.86
CA ALA A 36 -12.36 4.93 -1.79
C ALA A 36 -11.43 4.74 -2.99
N SER A 37 -10.21 4.26 -2.75
CA SER A 37 -9.23 4.00 -3.81
C SER A 37 -9.65 2.83 -4.72
N ILE A 38 -10.25 1.77 -4.17
CA ILE A 38 -10.83 0.67 -4.95
C ILE A 38 -12.02 1.15 -5.78
N ALA A 39 -12.93 1.94 -5.21
CA ALA A 39 -14.05 2.51 -5.94
C ALA A 39 -13.54 3.38 -7.12
N TRP A 40 -12.48 4.15 -6.88
CA TRP A 40 -11.83 4.95 -7.92
C TRP A 40 -11.13 4.09 -8.99
N LEU A 41 -10.48 3.00 -8.58
CA LEU A 41 -9.84 2.01 -9.45
C LEU A 41 -10.86 1.38 -10.39
N VAL A 42 -11.97 0.86 -9.84
CA VAL A 42 -13.05 0.24 -10.61
C VAL A 42 -13.65 1.24 -11.59
N ARG A 43 -13.87 2.49 -11.17
CA ARG A 43 -14.43 3.54 -12.03
C ARG A 43 -13.49 3.93 -13.16
N ARG A 44 -12.17 4.00 -12.92
CA ARG A 44 -11.16 4.24 -13.98
C ARG A 44 -10.97 3.04 -14.90
N ALA A 45 -10.99 1.82 -14.36
CA ALA A 45 -10.89 0.59 -15.13
C ALA A 45 -12.07 0.47 -16.11
N ARG A 46 -13.30 0.74 -15.64
CA ARG A 46 -14.50 0.78 -16.49
C ARG A 46 -14.44 1.87 -17.57
N ALA A 47 -13.74 2.97 -17.30
CA ALA A 47 -13.54 4.06 -18.26
C ALA A 47 -12.34 3.85 -19.20
N GLY A 48 -11.64 2.70 -19.15
CA GLY A 48 -10.45 2.43 -19.95
C GLY A 48 -9.27 3.35 -19.67
N ARG A 49 -9.27 4.03 -18.50
CA ARG A 49 -8.22 4.99 -18.11
C ARG A 49 -7.18 4.31 -17.23
N SER A 50 -5.99 4.92 -17.15
CA SER A 50 -4.88 4.39 -16.35
C SER A 50 -5.26 4.16 -14.87
N THR A 51 -5.20 2.91 -14.43
CA THR A 51 -5.49 2.45 -13.06
C THR A 51 -4.30 2.60 -12.11
N LEU A 52 -3.15 3.09 -12.61
CA LEU A 52 -1.91 3.14 -11.84
C LEU A 52 -2.01 3.98 -10.56
N LEU A 53 -2.63 5.17 -10.64
CA LEU A 53 -2.80 6.06 -9.47
C LEU A 53 -3.66 5.42 -8.36
N PRO A 54 -4.88 4.92 -8.66
CA PRO A 54 -5.69 4.20 -7.68
C PRO A 54 -4.96 2.99 -7.08
N THR A 55 -4.26 2.20 -7.90
CA THR A 55 -3.51 1.03 -7.42
C THR A 55 -2.39 1.42 -6.46
N LEU A 56 -1.63 2.47 -6.77
CA LEU A 56 -0.59 2.99 -5.87
C LEU A 56 -1.18 3.52 -4.56
N CYS A 57 -2.30 4.24 -4.63
CA CYS A 57 -2.94 4.79 -3.45
C CYS A 57 -3.57 3.70 -2.56
N ALA A 58 -4.19 2.68 -3.17
CA ALA A 58 -4.72 1.51 -2.46
C ALA A 58 -3.60 0.70 -1.83
N GLY A 59 -2.52 0.44 -2.58
CA GLY A 59 -1.32 -0.22 -2.09
C GLY A 59 -0.70 0.54 -0.93
N PHE A 60 -0.51 1.86 -1.05
CA PHE A 60 0.04 2.70 0.02
C PHE A 60 -0.81 2.64 1.30
N CYS A 61 -2.13 2.76 1.19
CA CYS A 61 -3.02 2.65 2.34
C CYS A 61 -2.91 1.27 3.01
N PHE A 62 -2.90 0.21 2.20
CA PHE A 62 -2.77 -1.17 2.68
C PHE A 62 -1.42 -1.41 3.39
N VAL A 63 -0.32 -0.91 2.83
CA VAL A 63 1.02 -1.13 3.39
C VAL A 63 1.31 -0.18 4.56
N SER A 64 0.59 0.93 4.74
CA SER A 64 0.90 1.92 5.79
C SER A 64 0.93 1.32 7.22
N ALA A 65 0.02 0.38 7.51
CA ALA A 65 0.02 -0.34 8.78
C ALA A 65 1.27 -1.24 8.94
N TYR A 66 1.72 -1.86 7.84
CA TYR A 66 2.96 -2.64 7.79
C TYR A 66 4.22 -1.76 7.83
N LEU A 67 4.20 -0.55 7.27
CA LEU A 67 5.28 0.44 7.42
C LEU A 67 5.44 0.85 8.89
N TYR A 68 4.34 1.01 9.63
CA TYR A 68 4.41 1.28 11.06
C TYR A 68 5.08 0.13 11.82
N LEU A 69 4.71 -1.13 11.50
CA LEU A 69 5.46 -2.28 12.00
C LEU A 69 6.92 -2.21 11.57
N ALA A 70 7.24 -1.94 10.30
CA ALA A 70 8.60 -1.86 9.77
C ALA A 70 9.52 -0.91 10.56
N ILE A 71 8.98 0.20 11.04
CA ILE A 71 9.72 1.26 11.72
C ILE A 71 9.73 1.07 13.24
N ALA A 72 8.60 0.71 13.84
CA ALA A 72 8.45 0.62 15.30
C ALA A 72 8.60 -0.81 15.85
N GLY A 73 8.51 -1.82 14.98
CA GLY A 73 8.57 -3.23 15.33
C GLY A 73 10.00 -3.75 15.45
N ARG A 74 10.32 -4.41 16.56
CA ARG A 74 11.53 -5.24 16.70
C ARG A 74 11.23 -6.68 16.27
N ASN A 75 12.13 -7.29 15.50
CA ASN A 75 12.04 -8.70 15.06
C ASN A 75 10.91 -9.02 14.06
N ILE A 76 10.75 -8.17 13.04
CA ILE A 76 9.66 -8.28 12.06
C ILE A 76 9.87 -9.49 11.13
N PRO A 77 8.81 -10.27 10.85
CA PRO A 77 8.89 -11.39 9.91
C PRO A 77 9.42 -10.99 8.54
N VAL A 78 10.35 -11.77 8.00
CA VAL A 78 11.01 -11.53 6.69
C VAL A 78 10.01 -11.35 5.53
N TRP A 79 8.84 -12.01 5.59
CA TRP A 79 7.82 -11.90 4.55
C TRP A 79 7.29 -10.46 4.37
N VAL A 80 7.24 -9.66 5.45
CA VAL A 80 6.79 -8.25 5.39
C VAL A 80 7.76 -7.43 4.54
N TRP A 81 9.07 -7.67 4.70
CA TRP A 81 10.11 -7.03 3.91
C TRP A 81 10.05 -7.44 2.43
N ILE A 82 9.81 -8.73 2.16
CA ILE A 82 9.62 -9.23 0.78
C ILE A 82 8.40 -8.54 0.14
N PHE A 83 7.30 -8.41 0.88
CA PHE A 83 6.08 -7.76 0.39
C PHE A 83 6.30 -6.27 0.10
N LEU A 84 6.95 -5.53 1.01
CA LEU A 84 7.34 -4.14 0.81
C LEU A 84 8.26 -3.97 -0.40
N ALA A 85 9.28 -4.81 -0.54
CA ALA A 85 10.20 -4.77 -1.67
C ALA A 85 9.46 -5.03 -2.99
N ALA A 86 8.56 -6.01 -3.04
CA ALA A 86 7.73 -6.28 -4.21
C ALA A 86 6.84 -5.08 -4.58
N LEU A 87 6.26 -4.39 -3.59
CA LEU A 87 5.43 -3.21 -3.80
C LEU A 87 6.24 -2.05 -4.41
N ILE A 88 7.46 -1.82 -3.89
CA ILE A 88 8.38 -0.80 -4.40
C ILE A 88 8.81 -1.14 -5.82
N LEU A 89 9.21 -2.38 -6.10
CA LEU A 89 9.56 -2.82 -7.46
C LEU A 89 8.38 -2.66 -8.41
N TYR A 90 7.16 -3.04 -8.01
CA TYR A 90 5.98 -2.90 -8.85
C TYR A 90 5.70 -1.42 -9.17
N GLY A 91 5.80 -0.54 -8.18
CA GLY A 91 5.68 0.91 -8.36
C GLY A 91 6.75 1.47 -9.30
N ALA A 92 8.01 1.08 -9.10
CA ALA A 92 9.14 1.51 -9.93
C ALA A 92 9.00 1.04 -11.39
N ILE A 93 8.64 -0.24 -11.60
CA ILE A 93 8.37 -0.80 -12.94
C ILE A 93 7.20 -0.07 -13.60
N GLY A 94 6.13 0.22 -12.84
CA GLY A 94 4.98 0.99 -13.30
C GLY A 94 5.38 2.40 -13.76
N GLN A 95 6.23 3.09 -12.98
CA GLN A 95 6.71 4.42 -13.31
C GLN A 95 7.62 4.40 -14.54
N ILE A 96 8.55 3.46 -14.63
CA ILE A 96 9.45 3.28 -15.78
C ILE A 96 8.66 3.00 -17.06
N ARG A 97 7.63 2.14 -17.01
CA ARG A 97 6.76 1.85 -18.17
C ARG A 97 5.97 3.09 -18.60
N SER A 98 5.45 3.86 -17.65
CA SER A 98 4.71 5.10 -17.95
C SER A 98 5.57 6.19 -18.57
N THR A 99 6.81 6.35 -18.10
CA THR A 99 7.76 7.33 -18.64
C THR A 99 8.24 6.92 -20.03
N ARG A 100 8.54 5.64 -20.25
CA ARG A 100 8.94 5.13 -21.58
C ARG A 100 7.82 5.24 -22.61
N ALA A 101 6.56 5.05 -22.19
CA ALA A 101 5.40 5.25 -23.05
C ALA A 101 5.23 6.72 -23.47
N LYS A 102 5.49 7.68 -22.56
CA LYS A 102 5.46 9.11 -22.87
C LYS A 102 6.59 9.54 -23.80
N ILE A 103 7.79 8.99 -23.64
CA ILE A 103 8.94 9.30 -24.52
C ILE A 103 8.68 8.79 -25.95
N ARG A 104 8.11 7.58 -26.11
CA ARG A 104 7.73 7.07 -27.44
C ARG A 104 6.60 7.85 -28.12
N ALA A 105 5.71 8.48 -27.36
CA ALA A 105 4.62 9.30 -27.91
C ALA A 105 5.05 10.75 -28.22
N GLY A 106 6.18 11.21 -27.66
CA GLY A 106 6.77 12.51 -28.00
C GLY A 106 7.58 12.50 -29.31
N ASP A 107 7.86 11.32 -29.87
CA ASP A 107 8.69 11.12 -31.07
C ASP A 107 7.86 11.04 -32.37
N THR A 108 6.54 11.25 -32.29
CA THR A 108 5.60 11.15 -33.45
C THR A 108 4.81 12.43 -33.68
N GLY A 109 5.21 13.54 -33.04
CA GLY A 109 4.53 14.83 -33.08
C GLY A 109 5.33 15.94 -33.76
N GLU A 110 6.35 15.60 -34.53
CA GLU A 110 7.17 16.56 -35.27
C GLU A 110 7.41 16.04 -36.68
N ASP A 111 6.34 16.03 -37.48
CA ASP A 111 6.37 15.95 -38.95
C ASP A 111 5.30 16.89 -39.52
#